data_AF-A0A2A4W4X2-F1
#
_entry.id   AF-A0A2A4W4X2-F1
#
_cell.length_a   1.000
_cell.length_b   1.000
_cell.length_c   1.000
_cell.angle_alpha   90.00
_cell.angle_beta   90.00
_cell.angle_gamma   90.00
#
_symmetry.space_group_name_H-M   'P 1'
#
loop_
_entity.id
_entity.type
_entity.pdbx_description
1 polymer ?
#
loop_
_entity_poly.entity_id
_entity_poly.type
_entity_poly.pdbx_seq_one_letter_code
_entity_poly.pdbx_strand_id
1 'polypeptide(L)' 'MQKPFTTQPELFVSSADLNHPVLHALDDTESLLDWTQIEDLLSSIYASNTGRPSYPLLTLFRS' A
#
# COMPACT_ATOMS: atom_id res chain seq x y z
N MET A 1 26.72 -7.34 -24.29
CA MET A 1 25.63 -8.34 -24.37
C MET A 1 24.45 -7.82 -23.54
N GLN A 2 23.42 -7.26 -24.18
CA GLN A 2 22.14 -6.99 -23.49
C GLN A 2 21.37 -8.31 -23.42
N LYS A 3 21.27 -8.90 -22.23
CA LYS A 3 20.29 -9.97 -22.02
C LYS A 3 18.92 -9.31 -21.88
N PRO A 4 17.89 -9.78 -22.62
CA PRO A 4 16.53 -9.32 -22.39
C PRO A 4 16.12 -9.69 -20.97
N PHE A 5 15.48 -8.76 -20.27
CA PHE A 5 14.88 -9.02 -18.98
C PHE A 5 13.63 -9.87 -19.19
N THR A 6 13.66 -11.12 -18.75
CA THR A 6 12.47 -11.98 -18.70
C THR A 6 11.77 -11.74 -17.38
N THR A 7 10.57 -11.18 -17.43
CA THR A 7 9.68 -11.08 -16.26
C THR A 7 9.30 -12.49 -15.79
N GLN A 8 9.08 -12.64 -14.48
CA GLN A 8 8.64 -13.89 -13.84
C GLN A 8 7.20 -13.71 -13.34
N PRO A 9 6.18 -13.98 -14.19
CA PRO A 9 4.77 -13.74 -13.87
C PRO A 9 4.32 -14.38 -12.56
N GLU A 10 4.86 -15.55 -12.24
CA GLU A 10 4.59 -16.32 -11.04
C GLU A 10 5.03 -15.66 -9.72
N LEU A 11 5.90 -14.66 -9.77
CA LEU A 11 6.31 -13.88 -8.60
C LEU A 11 5.41 -12.68 -8.34
N PHE A 12 4.50 -12.36 -9.26
CA PHE A 12 3.54 -11.29 -9.06
C PHE A 12 2.32 -11.84 -8.32
N VAL A 13 1.95 -11.16 -7.25
CA VAL A 13 0.72 -11.45 -6.50
C VAL A 13 -0.48 -11.18 -7.41
N SER A 14 -1.36 -12.17 -7.54
CA SER A 14 -2.62 -12.00 -8.27
C SER A 14 -3.69 -11.38 -7.36
N SER A 15 -4.72 -10.77 -7.95
CA SER A 15 -5.84 -10.25 -7.16
C SER A 15 -6.58 -11.35 -6.38
N ALA A 16 -6.51 -12.60 -6.83
CA ALA A 16 -7.07 -13.74 -6.09
C ALA A 16 -6.28 -14.06 -4.81
N ASP A 17 -4.96 -13.86 -4.83
CA ASP A 17 -4.09 -14.06 -3.65
C ASP A 17 -4.34 -13.00 -2.57
N LEU A 18 -4.82 -11.81 -2.97
CA LEU A 18 -5.16 -10.72 -2.05
C LEU A 18 -6.50 -10.92 -1.33
N ASN A 19 -7.39 -11.76 -1.84
CA ASN A 19 -8.70 -12.03 -1.23
C ASN A 19 -8.65 -13.09 -0.12
N HIS A 20 -7.47 -13.41 0.41
CA HIS A 20 -7.31 -14.41 1.45
C HIS A 20 -7.87 -13.87 2.79
N PRO A 21 -8.73 -14.62 3.52
CA PRO A 21 -9.40 -14.12 4.72
C PRO A 21 -8.49 -13.55 5.81
N VAL A 22 -7.24 -14.03 5.90
CA VAL A 22 -6.24 -13.52 6.86
C VAL A 22 -5.84 -12.07 6.58
N LEU A 23 -5.87 -11.63 5.33
CA LEU A 23 -5.53 -10.26 4.93
C LEU A 23 -6.65 -9.29 5.31
N HIS A 24 -7.88 -9.79 5.38
CA HIS A 24 -9.08 -9.04 5.76
C HIS A 24 -9.39 -9.06 7.26
N ALA A 25 -8.53 -9.68 8.07
CA ALA A 25 -8.79 -9.90 9.50
C ALA A 25 -8.94 -8.58 10.29
N LEU A 26 -8.43 -7.47 9.76
CA LEU A 26 -8.45 -6.16 10.40
C LEU A 26 -9.39 -5.16 9.72
N ASP A 27 -10.11 -5.54 8.66
CA ASP A 27 -10.97 -4.63 7.90
C ASP A 27 -12.01 -3.95 8.79
N ASP A 28 -12.63 -4.72 9.69
CA ASP A 28 -13.59 -4.18 10.66
C ASP A 28 -12.95 -3.13 11.57
N THR A 29 -11.69 -3.32 11.97
CA THR A 29 -10.95 -2.35 12.78
C THR A 29 -10.53 -1.14 11.95
N GLU A 30 -10.15 -1.35 10.69
CA GLU A 30 -9.82 -0.30 9.73
C GLU A 30 -11.01 0.62 9.49
N SER A 31 -12.22 0.06 9.43
CA SER A 31 -13.47 0.79 9.19
C SER A 31 -13.82 1.79 10.30
N LEU A 32 -13.26 1.62 11.50
CA LEU A 32 -13.48 2.52 12.65
C LEU A 32 -12.60 3.77 12.59
N LEU A 33 -11.59 3.79 11.73
CA LEU A 33 -10.66 4.90 11.62
C LEU A 33 -11.21 6.00 10.71
N ASP A 34 -11.10 7.25 11.15
CA ASP A 34 -11.35 8.40 10.28
C ASP A 34 -10.14 8.65 9.38
N TRP A 35 -10.15 8.00 8.22
CA TRP A 35 -9.11 8.14 7.21
C TRP A 35 -8.91 9.56 6.71
N THR A 36 -9.95 10.39 6.74
CA THR A 36 -9.88 11.80 6.31
C THR A 36 -8.98 12.58 7.25
N GLN A 37 -9.15 12.42 8.56
CA GLN A 37 -8.32 13.08 9.57
C GLN A 37 -6.86 12.62 9.50
N ILE A 38 -6.64 11.33 9.25
CA ILE A 38 -5.29 10.78 9.10
C ILE A 38 -4.63 11.35 7.84
N GLU A 39 -5.35 11.42 6.72
CA GLU A 39 -4.85 11.99 5.47
C GLU A 39 -4.51 13.48 5.63
N ASP A 40 -5.37 14.26 6.28
CA ASP A 40 -5.13 15.67 6.58
C ASP A 40 -3.87 15.88 7.44
N LEU A 41 -3.66 15.04 8.46
CA LEU A 41 -2.46 15.07 9.29
C LEU A 41 -1.19 14.77 8.47
N LEU A 42 -1.25 13.74 7.62
CA LEU A 42 -0.11 13.28 6.85
C LEU A 42 0.17 14.14 5.60
N SER A 43 -0.78 15.00 5.19
CA SER A 43 -0.64 15.90 4.03
C SER A 43 0.64 16.75 4.08
N SER A 44 1.03 17.19 5.27
CA SER A 44 2.25 17.96 5.53
C SER A 44 3.54 17.17 5.29
N ILE A 45 3.50 15.84 5.47
CA ILE A 45 4.64 14.93 5.33
C ILE A 45 4.78 14.48 3.87
N TYR A 46 3.67 14.22 3.18
CA TYR A 46 3.68 13.85 1.76
C TYR A 46 4.06 15.00 0.84
N ALA A 47 3.75 16.25 1.23
CA ALA A 47 4.10 17.44 0.46
C ALA A 47 5.55 17.95 0.67
N SER A 48 6.37 17.24 1.44
CA SER A 48 7.75 17.69 1.71
C SER A 48 8.65 17.54 0.49
N ASN A 49 9.22 18.66 0.02
CA ASN A 49 10.21 18.69 -1.07
C ASN A 49 11.53 17.98 -0.72
N THR A 50 11.80 17.78 0.57
CA THR A 50 13.02 17.12 1.07
C THR A 50 12.63 16.07 2.10
N GLY A 51 12.23 14.90 1.61
CA GLY A 51 11.98 13.71 2.41
C GLY A 51 12.23 12.47 1.56
N ARG A 52 12.74 11.39 2.17
CA ARG A 52 12.67 10.04 1.57
C ARG A 52 11.24 9.83 1.09
N PRO A 53 11.00 9.18 -0.07
CA PRO A 53 9.65 8.89 -0.54
C PRO A 53 8.91 8.26 0.62
N SER A 54 7.98 9.02 1.20
CA SER A 54 7.21 8.61 2.36
C SER A 54 6.29 7.56 1.80
N TYR A 55 6.70 6.28 1.93
CA TYR A 55 5.88 5.15 1.53
C TYR A 55 4.54 5.36 2.23
N PRO A 56 3.47 5.68 1.48
CA PRO A 56 2.28 6.18 2.12
C PRO A 56 1.79 5.09 3.07
N LEU A 57 1.54 5.42 4.33
CA LEU A 57 0.93 4.47 5.27
C LEU A 57 -0.39 3.96 4.68
N LEU A 58 -1.05 4.78 3.85
CA LEU A 58 -2.20 4.38 3.04
C LEU A 58 -1.94 3.13 2.17
N THR A 59 -0.73 2.89 1.67
CA THR A 59 -0.38 1.64 0.96
C THR A 59 -0.18 0.42 1.86
N LEU A 60 -0.06 0.60 3.19
CA LEU A 60 -0.02 -0.51 4.14
C LEU A 60 -1.42 -0.88 4.65
N PHE A 61 -2.36 0.07 4.61
CA PHE A 61 -3.71 -0.11 5.15
C PHE A 61 -4.75 -0.36 4.07
N ARG A 62 -4.61 0.21 2.87
CA ARG A 62 -5.55 -0.08 1.78
C ARG A 62 -5.18 -1.35 1.02
N SER A 63 -6.04 -2.36 1.15
CA SER A 63 -6.23 -3.44 0.15
C SER A 63 -7.37 -3.10 -0.81
#